data_AF-A0A8J6NJT6-F1
#
_entry.id   AF-A0A8J6NJT6-F1
#
_cell.length_a   1.000
_cell.length_b   1.000
_cell.length_c   1.000
_cell.angle_alpha   90.00
_cell.angle_beta   90.00
_cell.angle_gamma   90.00
#
_symmetry.space_group_name_H-M   'P 1'
#
loop_
_entity.id
_entity.type
_entity.pdbx_description
1 polymer ?
#
loop_
_entity_poly.entity_id
_entity_poly.type
_entity_poly.pdbx_seq_one_letter_code
_entity_poly.pdbx_strand_id
1 'polypeptide(L)'
;MPLRIHRSNLTLSLRRATSRFINILVLLALLLPNIAGVQSAQAAPEPEQTLSQPPLSQGENSYQAPVFEETSPSAIIGVEVVVDDDDPQYSESSGWGDSVIGDSYGGDARITSDTSSNWARWRPEIPEGGMYEVWVWKPDTHSSSTTAAQYTVFYYGDDQTYTVDQKAPSNQWEYLGTHAFVAGNNGSVELRGGGQSGLSVRADAVKFVHVGDLPPGLVSAENSSIITSTAEAQADGMTSVRVVVTALDAFDNPIADANVELFTTGSAMISPINPITNDQGIADFDITNTESETVTVAAEIDGVLIESSAQILFNCNTTGNLTIVSGENCSFSPGSYLYNDL
;
A
#
# COMPACT_ATOMS: atom_id res chain seq x y z
N MET A 1 28.34 -28.42 -52.24
CA MET A 1 28.87 -27.54 -51.18
C MET A 1 27.76 -26.57 -50.77
N PRO A 2 27.07 -26.78 -49.64
CA PRO A 2 26.07 -25.82 -49.15
C PRO A 2 26.65 -24.92 -48.05
N LEU A 3 26.27 -23.64 -48.10
CA LEU A 3 26.53 -22.60 -47.12
C LEU A 3 25.87 -22.96 -45.78
N ARG A 4 26.65 -22.96 -44.69
CA ARG A 4 26.18 -23.18 -43.32
C ARG A 4 26.10 -21.82 -42.61
N ILE A 5 24.88 -21.35 -42.37
CA ILE A 5 24.60 -20.13 -41.61
C ILE A 5 24.70 -20.48 -40.12
N HIS A 6 25.62 -19.84 -39.40
CA HIS A 6 25.69 -19.88 -37.93
C HIS A 6 24.74 -18.83 -37.35
N ARG A 7 23.74 -19.26 -36.58
CA ARG A 7 22.98 -18.38 -35.69
C ARG A 7 23.64 -18.43 -34.31
N SER A 8 24.23 -17.30 -33.91
CA SER A 8 24.74 -17.07 -32.56
C SER A 8 23.61 -16.52 -31.70
N ASN A 9 23.22 -17.26 -30.65
CA ASN A 9 22.29 -16.79 -29.64
C ASN A 9 23.06 -15.85 -28.68
N LEU A 10 22.69 -14.56 -28.67
CA LEU A 10 23.11 -13.62 -27.63
C LEU A 10 22.17 -13.76 -26.42
N THR A 11 22.70 -14.28 -25.31
CA THR A 11 22.10 -14.17 -23.98
C THR A 11 22.43 -12.81 -23.38
N LEU A 12 21.43 -11.94 -23.20
CA LEU A 12 21.54 -10.71 -22.41
C LEU A 12 21.56 -11.07 -20.91
N SER A 13 22.69 -10.81 -20.25
CA SER A 13 22.81 -10.84 -18.79
C SER A 13 22.58 -9.42 -18.26
N LEU A 14 21.43 -9.14 -17.65
CA LEU A 14 21.23 -7.90 -16.89
C LEU A 14 22.01 -7.97 -15.58
N ARG A 15 23.04 -7.13 -15.44
CA ARG A 15 23.69 -6.84 -14.16
C ARG A 15 23.03 -5.61 -13.53
N ARG A 16 22.53 -5.76 -12.30
CA ARG A 16 22.01 -4.67 -11.46
C ARG A 16 23.11 -3.62 -11.23
N ALA A 17 22.80 -2.36 -11.52
CA ALA A 17 23.65 -1.21 -11.22
C ALA A 17 23.33 -0.67 -9.82
N THR A 18 24.30 -0.70 -8.91
CA THR A 18 24.25 -0.02 -7.61
C THR A 18 24.64 1.44 -7.77
N SER A 19 23.74 2.38 -7.50
CA SER A 19 24.03 3.82 -7.48
C SER A 19 24.58 4.23 -6.11
N ARG A 20 25.83 4.71 -6.07
CA ARG A 20 26.45 5.39 -4.92
C ARG A 20 26.52 6.88 -5.26
N PHE A 21 25.78 7.72 -4.53
CA PHE A 21 25.93 9.17 -4.65
C PHE A 21 27.08 9.68 -3.77
N ILE A 22 27.84 10.59 -4.38
CA ILE A 22 29.13 11.13 -3.95
C ILE A 22 28.92 12.43 -3.17
N ASN A 23 29.67 12.58 -2.08
CA ASN A 23 29.85 13.79 -1.28
C ASN A 23 30.28 15.00 -2.13
N ILE A 24 29.66 16.16 -1.91
CA ILE A 24 30.28 17.46 -2.22
C ILE A 24 30.31 18.34 -0.97
N LEU A 25 31.54 18.58 -0.54
CA LEU A 25 31.98 19.47 0.52
C LEU A 25 32.14 20.88 -0.06
N VAL A 26 31.49 21.89 0.52
CA VAL A 26 31.86 23.31 0.28
C VAL A 26 32.07 23.98 1.63
N LEU A 27 33.32 24.37 1.86
CA LEU A 27 33.80 25.11 3.02
C LEU A 27 34.02 26.57 2.58
N LEU A 28 33.38 27.54 3.23
CA LEU A 28 33.90 28.90 3.30
C LEU A 28 33.50 29.57 4.63
N ALA A 29 34.50 29.95 5.41
CA ALA A 29 34.38 30.56 6.73
C ALA A 29 34.76 32.05 6.67
N LEU A 30 34.03 32.93 7.37
CA LEU A 30 34.52 34.26 7.80
C LEU A 30 33.92 34.68 9.18
N LEU A 31 34.82 34.73 10.18
CA LEU A 31 34.98 35.65 11.35
C LEU A 31 33.90 36.75 11.59
N LEU A 32 33.41 37.15 12.78
CA LEU A 32 33.70 37.19 14.25
C LEU A 32 32.47 37.91 14.93
N PRO A 33 32.37 38.25 16.25
CA PRO A 33 32.93 37.74 17.51
C PRO A 33 31.86 37.40 18.61
N ASN A 34 32.34 36.85 19.73
CA ASN A 34 31.66 36.61 21.01
C ASN A 34 30.82 37.78 21.54
N ILE A 35 29.58 37.50 21.97
CA ILE A 35 28.88 38.25 23.04
C ILE A 35 28.31 37.26 24.05
N ALA A 36 28.68 37.47 25.31
CA ALA A 36 28.29 36.67 26.45
C ALA A 36 26.86 37.00 26.93
N GLY A 37 26.15 35.95 27.34
CA GLY A 37 25.20 35.94 28.46
C GLY A 37 23.88 36.67 28.29
N VAL A 38 22.79 35.91 28.09
CA VAL A 38 21.46 36.28 28.61
C VAL A 38 20.74 35.04 29.11
N GLN A 39 20.22 35.17 30.33
CA GLN A 39 19.46 34.22 31.13
C GLN A 39 18.19 33.69 30.44
N SER A 40 17.79 32.49 30.88
CA SER A 40 16.49 31.86 30.65
C SER A 40 15.34 32.81 31.00
N ALA A 41 14.58 33.21 29.98
CA ALA A 41 13.28 33.85 30.15
C ALA A 41 12.19 32.77 30.06
N GLN A 42 11.56 32.51 31.20
CA GLN A 42 10.36 31.70 31.35
C GLN A 42 9.19 32.44 30.72
N ALA A 43 8.49 31.80 29.78
CA ALA A 43 7.30 32.37 29.13
C ALA A 43 6.19 32.57 30.17
N ALA A 44 5.70 33.81 30.28
CA ALA A 44 4.48 34.14 30.99
C ALA A 44 3.25 33.70 30.15
N PRO A 45 2.14 33.27 30.79
CA PRO A 45 0.95 32.87 30.06
C PRO A 45 0.24 34.08 29.44
N GLU A 46 -0.18 33.93 28.18
CA GLU A 46 -1.04 34.87 27.44
C GLU A 46 -2.43 34.98 28.10
N PRO A 47 -3.09 36.15 28.08
CA PRO A 47 -4.44 36.29 28.61
C PRO A 47 -5.48 35.72 27.63
N GLU A 48 -6.37 34.85 28.13
CA GLU A 48 -7.55 34.38 27.40
C GLU A 48 -8.43 35.57 26.98
N GLN A 49 -8.64 35.73 25.67
CA GLN A 49 -9.71 36.59 25.16
C GLN A 49 -11.01 35.78 25.05
N THR A 50 -11.94 36.02 25.98
CA THR A 50 -13.34 35.59 25.83
C THR A 50 -14.02 36.37 24.69
N LEU A 51 -14.10 35.78 23.50
CA LEU A 51 -15.07 36.20 22.48
C LEU A 51 -16.46 35.69 22.89
N SER A 52 -17.37 36.62 23.15
CA SER A 52 -18.79 36.32 23.31
C SER A 52 -19.43 36.15 21.92
N GLN A 53 -19.93 34.94 21.63
CA GLN A 53 -20.76 34.69 20.45
C GLN A 53 -22.14 35.37 20.60
N PRO A 54 -22.69 35.98 19.54
CA PRO A 54 -24.09 36.41 19.53
C PRO A 54 -25.04 35.20 19.41
N PRO A 55 -26.28 35.29 19.92
CA PRO A 55 -27.21 34.15 19.93
C PRO A 55 -27.72 33.82 18.52
N LEU A 56 -27.68 32.53 18.18
CA LEU A 56 -28.24 31.95 16.96
C LEU A 56 -29.78 31.97 17.02
N SER A 57 -30.42 32.54 16.00
CA SER A 57 -31.86 32.41 15.77
C SER A 57 -32.17 31.00 15.26
N GLN A 58 -33.07 30.29 15.95
CA GLN A 58 -33.53 28.97 15.52
C GLN A 58 -34.49 29.07 14.34
N GLY A 59 -34.10 28.43 13.25
CA GLY A 59 -34.99 28.09 12.14
C GLY A 59 -34.16 27.48 11.04
N GLU A 60 -34.17 26.15 10.91
CA GLU A 60 -34.33 25.43 9.64
C GLU A 60 -34.12 23.92 9.80
N ASN A 61 -34.87 23.18 8.97
CA ASN A 61 -34.97 21.74 8.93
C ASN A 61 -33.62 21.06 8.72
N SER A 62 -33.26 20.14 9.61
CA SER A 62 -32.11 19.25 9.42
C SER A 62 -32.45 18.17 8.39
N TYR A 63 -31.91 18.31 7.17
CA TYR A 63 -31.59 17.12 6.38
C TYR A 63 -30.47 16.36 7.11
N GLN A 64 -30.77 15.18 7.65
CA GLN A 64 -29.71 14.24 8.03
C GLN A 64 -29.12 13.66 6.75
N ALA A 65 -27.85 13.92 6.49
CA ALA A 65 -27.08 13.15 5.52
C ALA A 65 -27.09 11.67 5.96
N PRO A 66 -27.20 10.71 5.02
CA PRO A 66 -27.07 9.30 5.36
C PRO A 66 -25.70 9.08 6.00
N VAL A 67 -25.70 8.53 7.21
CA VAL A 67 -24.50 8.03 7.86
C VAL A 67 -24.08 6.79 7.06
N PHE A 68 -23.10 6.95 6.18
CA PHE A 68 -22.39 5.79 5.64
C PHE A 68 -21.55 5.24 6.80
N GLU A 69 -21.94 4.08 7.33
CA GLU A 69 -21.07 3.33 8.23
C GLU A 69 -19.79 3.01 7.46
N GLU A 70 -18.67 3.62 7.88
CA GLU A 70 -17.34 3.17 7.49
C GLU A 70 -17.17 1.74 8.01
N THR A 71 -17.48 0.75 7.18
CA THR A 71 -17.01 -0.61 7.39
C THR A 71 -15.62 -0.76 6.77
N SER A 72 -14.67 0.06 7.19
CA SER A 72 -13.26 -0.30 7.00
C SER A 72 -12.98 -1.43 7.98
N PRO A 73 -12.69 -2.67 7.55
CA PRO A 73 -12.19 -3.67 8.47
C PRO A 73 -10.92 -3.07 9.08
N SER A 74 -10.95 -2.79 10.38
CA SER A 74 -9.76 -2.31 11.07
C SER A 74 -8.69 -3.39 10.90
N ALA A 75 -7.60 -3.07 10.19
CA ALA A 75 -6.43 -3.92 10.09
C ALA A 75 -6.07 -4.39 11.51
N ILE A 76 -6.17 -5.70 11.76
CA ILE A 76 -5.94 -6.23 13.10
C ILE A 76 -4.42 -6.33 13.29
N ILE A 77 -3.79 -5.21 13.67
CA ILE A 77 -2.36 -5.19 14.01
C ILE A 77 -2.14 -6.03 15.27
N GLY A 78 -1.10 -6.86 15.25
CA GLY A 78 -0.75 -7.75 16.37
C GLY A 78 -1.40 -9.13 16.33
N VAL A 79 -2.05 -9.53 15.22
CA VAL A 79 -2.41 -10.95 15.00
C VAL A 79 -1.14 -11.77 14.91
N GLU A 80 -1.02 -12.76 15.78
CA GLU A 80 0.11 -13.69 15.81
C GLU A 80 -0.33 -15.06 15.27
N VAL A 81 0.44 -15.59 14.33
CA VAL A 81 0.35 -16.99 13.88
C VAL A 81 1.65 -17.67 14.27
N VAL A 82 1.57 -18.72 15.09
CA VAL A 82 2.71 -19.57 15.42
C VAL A 82 2.47 -20.93 14.78
N VAL A 83 3.52 -21.47 14.15
CA VAL A 83 3.55 -22.85 13.68
C VAL A 83 4.68 -23.54 14.42
N ASP A 84 4.34 -24.53 15.22
CA ASP A 84 5.25 -25.38 15.99
C ASP A 84 5.65 -26.64 15.19
N ASP A 85 6.62 -27.43 15.67
CA ASP A 85 7.01 -28.66 14.96
C ASP A 85 6.05 -29.86 15.13
N ASP A 86 5.07 -29.75 16.03
CA ASP A 86 3.96 -30.72 16.17
C ASP A 86 2.69 -30.32 15.40
N ASP A 87 2.66 -29.12 14.81
CA ASP A 87 1.51 -28.57 14.12
C ASP A 87 1.29 -29.21 12.73
N PRO A 88 0.03 -29.33 12.26
CA PRO A 88 -0.29 -29.81 10.91
C PRO A 88 0.34 -29.00 9.76
N GLN A 89 0.69 -27.74 10.03
CA GLN A 89 1.32 -26.79 9.11
C GLN A 89 2.84 -26.99 9.01
N TYR A 90 3.41 -27.82 9.89
CA TYR A 90 4.80 -28.24 9.84
C TYR A 90 5.00 -29.49 8.96
N SER A 91 6.15 -29.55 8.29
CA SER A 91 6.55 -30.72 7.50
C SER A 91 8.06 -30.82 7.42
N GLU A 92 8.56 -32.05 7.34
CA GLU A 92 9.99 -32.33 7.26
C GLU A 92 10.32 -33.47 6.29
N SER A 93 11.59 -33.57 5.91
CA SER A 93 12.13 -34.72 5.17
C SER A 93 12.31 -35.95 6.09
N SER A 94 12.59 -37.13 5.55
CA SER A 94 12.63 -38.38 6.34
C SER A 94 13.82 -38.55 7.29
N GLY A 95 14.76 -37.59 7.34
CA GLY A 95 16.03 -37.69 8.08
C GLY A 95 16.05 -37.02 9.45
N TRP A 96 14.88 -36.69 9.99
CA TRP A 96 14.72 -36.00 11.27
C TRP A 96 14.29 -36.97 12.38
N GLY A 97 14.64 -36.62 13.62
CA GLY A 97 14.19 -37.30 14.82
C GLY A 97 13.99 -36.33 15.96
N ASP A 98 13.55 -36.84 17.11
CA ASP A 98 13.24 -36.02 18.28
C ASP A 98 14.54 -35.45 18.89
N SER A 99 14.56 -34.14 19.10
CA SER A 99 15.61 -33.46 19.84
C SER A 99 15.39 -33.65 21.34
N VAL A 100 16.49 -33.81 22.09
CA VAL A 100 16.45 -34.01 23.55
C VAL A 100 16.86 -32.76 24.33
N ILE A 101 16.95 -31.61 23.66
CA ILE A 101 17.33 -30.35 24.29
C ILE A 101 16.12 -29.72 24.98
N GLY A 102 16.38 -28.94 26.03
CA GLY A 102 15.34 -28.20 26.73
C GLY A 102 14.97 -26.90 26.04
N ASP A 103 14.00 -26.20 26.64
CA ASP A 103 13.52 -24.87 26.22
C ASP A 103 13.08 -24.79 24.76
N SER A 104 12.56 -25.90 24.24
CA SER A 104 11.79 -25.90 23.01
C SER A 104 10.45 -25.20 23.16
N TYR A 105 9.98 -24.53 22.10
CA TYR A 105 8.59 -24.06 22.08
C TYR A 105 7.68 -25.30 22.01
N GLY A 106 6.50 -25.24 22.63
CA GLY A 106 5.59 -26.40 22.70
C GLY A 106 6.05 -27.57 23.59
N GLY A 107 7.35 -27.77 23.77
CA GLY A 107 7.96 -28.79 24.62
C GLY A 107 8.85 -29.78 23.87
N ASP A 108 8.87 -29.75 22.54
CA ASP A 108 9.67 -30.61 21.68
C ASP A 108 10.28 -29.85 20.49
N ALA A 109 11.25 -30.49 19.85
CA ALA A 109 11.90 -29.98 18.65
C ALA A 109 12.40 -31.15 17.81
N ARG A 110 12.64 -30.90 16.53
CA ARG A 110 13.23 -31.84 15.58
C ARG A 110 14.73 -31.61 15.46
N ILE A 111 15.50 -32.67 15.26
CA ILE A 111 16.93 -32.62 14.97
C ILE A 111 17.33 -33.52 13.79
N THR A 112 18.30 -33.06 13.00
CA THR A 112 19.01 -33.90 12.05
C THR A 112 20.51 -33.59 12.03
N SER A 113 21.33 -34.62 11.83
CA SER A 113 22.79 -34.51 11.65
C SER A 113 23.22 -34.47 10.19
N ASP A 114 22.31 -34.71 9.24
CA ASP A 114 22.56 -34.48 7.82
C ASP A 114 22.12 -33.06 7.44
N THR A 115 23.07 -32.13 7.56
CA THR A 115 22.89 -30.71 7.24
C THR A 115 22.96 -30.38 5.76
N SER A 116 23.13 -31.39 4.89
CA SER A 116 23.38 -31.22 3.45
C SER A 116 22.15 -31.47 2.59
N SER A 117 21.24 -32.35 3.02
CA SER A 117 20.11 -32.81 2.20
C SER A 117 18.73 -32.60 2.84
N ASN A 118 18.67 -32.55 4.18
CA ASN A 118 17.42 -32.45 4.90
C ASN A 118 16.91 -31.02 5.02
N TRP A 119 15.58 -30.91 5.00
CA TRP A 119 14.83 -29.68 5.20
C TRP A 119 13.67 -29.89 6.18
N ALA A 120 13.27 -28.80 6.83
CA ALA A 120 12.03 -28.64 7.61
C ALA A 120 11.31 -27.38 7.11
N ARG A 121 9.98 -27.36 7.11
CA ARG A 121 9.19 -26.24 6.60
C ARG A 121 7.94 -25.99 7.43
N TRP A 122 7.72 -24.72 7.76
CA TRP A 122 6.52 -24.18 8.38
C TRP A 122 5.68 -23.43 7.34
N ARG A 123 4.41 -23.81 7.15
CA ARG A 123 3.47 -23.19 6.20
C ARG A 123 2.27 -22.60 6.94
N PRO A 124 2.33 -21.35 7.42
CA PRO A 124 1.23 -20.75 8.18
C PRO A 124 -0.04 -20.63 7.33
N GLU A 125 -1.20 -20.59 8.00
CA GLU A 125 -2.43 -20.07 7.42
C GLU A 125 -2.53 -18.59 7.79
N ILE A 126 -2.21 -17.71 6.85
CA ILE A 126 -2.21 -16.26 7.03
C ILE A 126 -3.66 -15.74 6.96
N PRO A 127 -4.20 -15.12 8.03
CA PRO A 127 -5.61 -14.71 8.06
C PRO A 127 -5.92 -13.56 7.09
N GLU A 128 -4.98 -12.62 6.96
CA GLU A 128 -5.14 -11.39 6.20
C GLU A 128 -3.82 -11.03 5.50
N GLY A 129 -3.91 -10.50 4.28
CA GLY A 129 -2.73 -10.03 3.56
C GLY A 129 -2.14 -8.79 4.25
N GLY A 130 -0.82 -8.71 4.33
CA GLY A 130 -0.16 -7.62 5.05
C GLY A 130 1.33 -7.85 5.23
N MET A 131 1.97 -6.94 5.95
CA MET A 131 3.34 -7.07 6.42
C MET A 131 3.37 -7.88 7.71
N TYR A 132 4.19 -8.93 7.73
CA TYR A 132 4.40 -9.76 8.90
C TYR A 132 5.87 -9.76 9.29
N GLU A 133 6.14 -9.50 10.57
CA GLU A 133 7.42 -9.88 11.16
C GLU A 133 7.51 -11.39 11.28
N VAL A 134 8.63 -11.96 10.83
CA VAL A 134 8.91 -13.39 10.89
C VAL A 134 10.00 -13.64 11.92
N TRP A 135 9.70 -14.52 12.86
CA TRP A 135 10.57 -14.91 13.96
C TRP A 135 10.73 -16.42 13.99
N VAL A 136 11.89 -16.92 14.40
CA VAL A 136 12.13 -18.36 14.61
C VAL A 136 12.55 -18.61 16.04
N TRP A 137 12.03 -19.67 16.65
CA TRP A 137 12.44 -20.02 18.00
C TRP A 137 13.83 -20.67 17.96
N LYS A 138 14.70 -20.24 18.88
CA LYS A 138 16.02 -20.83 19.11
C LYS A 138 15.98 -21.54 20.46
N PRO A 139 15.85 -22.88 20.48
CA PRO A 139 15.89 -23.66 21.71
C PRO A 139 17.26 -23.60 22.40
N ASP A 140 17.42 -24.36 23.50
CA ASP A 140 18.69 -24.40 24.22
C ASP A 140 19.84 -24.88 23.32
N THR A 141 21.03 -24.37 23.61
CA THR A 141 22.21 -24.63 22.79
C THR A 141 22.82 -26.00 23.11
N HIS A 142 23.43 -26.61 22.09
CA HIS A 142 24.21 -27.83 22.25
C HIS A 142 25.51 -27.74 21.46
N SER A 143 26.53 -28.48 21.90
CA SER A 143 27.85 -28.47 21.24
C SER A 143 27.79 -28.90 19.76
N SER A 144 26.82 -29.74 19.42
CA SER A 144 26.55 -30.21 18.05
C SER A 144 25.74 -29.23 17.19
N SER A 145 25.17 -28.15 17.72
CA SER A 145 24.37 -27.22 16.89
C SER A 145 25.21 -26.57 15.79
N THR A 146 24.62 -26.35 14.62
CA THR A 146 25.21 -25.54 13.55
C THR A 146 25.15 -24.04 13.91
N THR A 147 26.15 -23.28 13.46
CA THR A 147 26.14 -21.82 13.51
C THR A 147 25.70 -21.19 12.19
N ALA A 148 25.27 -22.01 11.23
CA ALA A 148 25.02 -21.62 9.84
C ALA A 148 23.70 -22.20 9.31
N ALA A 149 22.71 -22.37 10.18
CA ALA A 149 21.37 -22.78 9.78
C ALA A 149 20.82 -21.76 8.77
N GLN A 150 20.34 -22.23 7.62
CA GLN A 150 19.78 -21.40 6.57
C GLN A 150 18.26 -21.45 6.63
N TYR A 151 17.64 -20.35 7.03
CA TYR A 151 16.20 -20.14 7.01
C TYR A 151 15.83 -19.31 5.80
N THR A 152 15.11 -19.89 4.84
CA THR A 152 14.56 -19.17 3.69
C THR A 152 13.10 -18.83 3.96
N VAL A 153 12.80 -17.54 4.04
CA VAL A 153 11.44 -17.01 4.10
C VAL A 153 10.94 -16.86 2.67
N PHE A 154 9.93 -17.65 2.29
CA PHE A 154 9.20 -17.52 1.04
C PHE A 154 7.98 -16.65 1.32
N TYR A 155 7.96 -15.45 0.75
CA TYR A 155 6.93 -14.46 0.96
C TYR A 155 6.38 -14.01 -0.40
N TYR A 156 5.48 -13.02 -0.40
CA TYR A 156 4.88 -12.55 -1.62
C TYR A 156 5.91 -11.93 -2.57
N GLY A 157 6.03 -12.47 -3.79
CA GLY A 157 6.82 -11.92 -4.89
C GLY A 157 8.32 -12.22 -4.87
N ASP A 158 8.88 -12.74 -3.76
CA ASP A 158 10.31 -13.04 -3.65
C ASP A 158 10.60 -14.04 -2.50
N ASP A 159 11.87 -14.39 -2.32
CA ASP A 159 12.35 -15.14 -1.15
C ASP A 159 13.64 -14.53 -0.59
N GLN A 160 13.86 -14.69 0.72
CA GLN A 160 15.04 -14.20 1.40
C GLN A 160 15.61 -15.26 2.34
N THR A 161 16.91 -15.50 2.24
CA THR A 161 17.62 -16.47 3.09
C THR A 161 18.42 -15.79 4.19
N TYR A 162 18.25 -16.29 5.40
CA TYR A 162 18.90 -15.84 6.63
C TYR A 162 19.80 -16.93 7.18
N THR A 163 21.00 -16.55 7.60
CA THR A 163 21.92 -17.45 8.31
C THR A 163 21.77 -17.23 9.81
N VAL A 164 21.34 -18.25 10.54
CA VAL A 164 21.11 -18.22 11.98
C VAL A 164 22.15 -19.08 12.70
N ASP A 165 22.76 -18.48 13.73
CA ASP A 165 23.62 -19.21 14.66
C ASP A 165 22.77 -19.90 15.74
N GLN A 166 22.58 -21.22 15.64
CA GLN A 166 21.81 -21.99 16.64
C GLN A 166 22.61 -22.31 17.93
N LYS A 167 23.77 -21.69 18.15
CA LYS A 167 24.51 -21.81 19.41
C LYS A 167 24.28 -20.66 20.37
N ALA A 168 24.04 -19.46 19.85
CA ALA A 168 23.88 -18.27 20.67
C ALA A 168 23.24 -17.12 19.88
N PRO A 169 22.55 -16.20 20.58
CA PRO A 169 21.84 -16.43 21.85
C PRO A 169 20.80 -17.56 21.71
N SER A 170 20.49 -18.29 22.79
CA SER A 170 19.48 -19.36 22.84
C SER A 170 18.28 -18.97 23.72
N ASN A 171 17.24 -19.80 23.73
CA ASN A 171 16.01 -19.67 24.51
C ASN A 171 15.22 -18.41 24.19
N GLN A 172 15.12 -18.05 22.92
CA GLN A 172 14.44 -16.84 22.49
C GLN A 172 13.99 -16.90 21.03
N TRP A 173 13.07 -15.99 20.69
CA TRP A 173 12.74 -15.66 19.32
C TRP A 173 13.88 -14.88 18.65
N GLU A 174 14.32 -15.37 17.50
CA GLU A 174 15.26 -14.69 16.61
C GLU A 174 14.49 -14.06 15.45
N TYR A 175 14.72 -12.78 15.22
CA TYR A 175 14.08 -12.04 14.14
C TYR A 175 14.72 -12.35 12.79
N LEU A 176 13.91 -12.71 11.79
CA LEU A 176 14.39 -12.86 10.42
C LEU A 176 14.12 -11.59 9.60
N GLY A 177 12.94 -10.99 9.72
CA GLY A 177 12.61 -9.80 8.92
C GLY A 177 11.13 -9.50 8.89
N THR A 178 10.75 -8.37 8.28
CA THR A 178 9.37 -8.05 7.95
C THR A 178 9.16 -8.30 6.46
N HIS A 179 8.14 -9.08 6.13
CA HIS A 179 7.86 -9.48 4.74
C HIS A 179 6.38 -9.40 4.42
N ALA A 180 6.08 -9.20 3.14
CA ALA A 180 4.73 -9.18 2.60
C ALA A 180 4.16 -10.60 2.50
N PHE A 181 3.04 -10.88 3.15
CA PHE A 181 2.28 -12.12 2.98
C PHE A 181 0.91 -11.81 2.42
N VAL A 182 0.40 -12.72 1.58
CA VAL A 182 -1.02 -12.75 1.19
C VAL A 182 -1.76 -13.72 2.10
N ALA A 183 -3.06 -13.49 2.29
CA ALA A 183 -3.91 -14.42 3.03
C ALA A 183 -3.85 -15.83 2.43
N GLY A 184 -3.99 -16.86 3.27
CA GLY A 184 -3.86 -18.26 2.91
C GLY A 184 -2.49 -18.85 3.26
N ASN A 185 -2.11 -19.93 2.56
CA ASN A 185 -0.94 -20.76 2.90
C ASN A 185 0.17 -20.76 1.83
N ASN A 186 0.24 -19.70 1.02
CA ASN A 186 1.24 -19.54 -0.03
C ASN A 186 2.63 -19.21 0.54
N GLY A 187 2.69 -18.50 1.66
CA GLY A 187 3.94 -18.18 2.35
C GLY A 187 4.49 -19.34 3.18
N SER A 188 5.81 -19.39 3.38
CA SER A 188 6.42 -20.40 4.24
C SER A 188 7.82 -20.01 4.72
N VAL A 189 8.32 -20.69 5.76
CA VAL A 189 9.74 -20.68 6.12
C VAL A 189 10.30 -22.08 5.93
N GLU A 190 11.41 -22.23 5.21
CA GLU A 190 12.15 -23.50 5.08
C GLU A 190 13.50 -23.40 5.77
N LEU A 191 13.84 -24.39 6.58
CA LEU A 191 15.14 -24.54 7.23
C LEU A 191 15.98 -25.62 6.52
N ARG A 192 17.24 -25.29 6.27
CA ARG A 192 18.32 -26.21 5.86
C ARG A 192 19.55 -26.05 6.74
N GLY A 193 20.32 -27.12 6.90
CA GLY A 193 21.45 -27.14 7.87
C GLY A 193 22.72 -26.38 7.48
N GLY A 194 22.81 -25.76 6.29
CA GLY A 194 23.97 -24.94 5.91
C GLY A 194 25.26 -25.69 5.59
N GLY A 195 25.27 -27.03 5.65
CA GLY A 195 26.37 -27.87 5.18
C GLY A 195 27.62 -27.90 6.09
N GLN A 196 27.54 -27.44 7.34
CA GLN A 196 28.66 -27.61 8.29
C GLN A 196 28.79 -29.09 8.69
N SER A 197 29.96 -29.68 8.39
CA SER A 197 30.25 -31.10 8.66
C SER A 197 30.34 -31.39 10.16
N GLY A 198 29.73 -32.51 10.59
CA GLY A 198 29.76 -32.98 11.98
C GLY A 198 28.86 -32.19 12.94
N LEU A 199 28.06 -31.24 12.44
CA LEU A 199 27.08 -30.49 13.21
C LEU A 199 25.66 -30.91 12.83
N SER A 200 24.70 -30.52 13.66
CA SER A 200 23.27 -30.79 13.54
C SER A 200 22.51 -29.50 13.38
N VAL A 201 21.36 -29.58 12.71
CA VAL A 201 20.38 -28.49 12.61
C VAL A 201 19.12 -28.90 13.36
N ARG A 202 18.46 -27.93 14.00
CA ARG A 202 17.21 -28.13 14.74
C ARG A 202 16.07 -27.27 14.25
N ALA A 203 14.87 -27.84 14.22
CA ALA A 203 13.62 -27.19 13.86
C ALA A 203 12.70 -27.24 15.09
N ASP A 204 11.99 -26.15 15.35
CA ASP A 204 11.07 -25.99 16.47
C ASP A 204 9.90 -25.13 15.97
N ALA A 205 9.75 -23.88 16.42
CA ALA A 205 8.64 -23.00 15.98
C ALA A 205 9.04 -21.80 15.10
N VAL A 206 8.07 -21.32 14.33
CA VAL A 206 8.11 -20.05 13.59
C VAL A 206 6.89 -19.20 13.94
N LYS A 207 7.11 -17.92 14.22
CA LYS A 207 6.06 -16.94 14.54
C LYS A 207 5.98 -15.84 13.49
N PHE A 208 4.76 -15.55 13.06
CA PHE A 208 4.40 -14.48 12.15
C PHE A 208 3.54 -13.46 12.90
N VAL A 209 3.96 -12.21 12.95
CA VAL A 209 3.22 -11.13 13.65
C VAL A 209 2.80 -10.10 12.63
N HIS A 210 1.48 -9.89 12.47
CA HIS A 210 0.95 -8.87 11.57
C HIS A 210 1.28 -7.48 12.11
N VAL A 211 1.99 -6.68 11.31
CA VAL A 211 2.44 -5.32 11.71
C VAL A 211 1.81 -4.20 10.90
N GLY A 212 0.93 -4.53 9.95
CA GLY A 212 0.15 -3.57 9.16
C GLY A 212 -0.02 -4.03 7.73
N ASP A 213 -0.75 -3.24 6.96
CA ASP A 213 -1.06 -3.55 5.56
C ASP A 213 0.19 -3.62 4.69
N LEU A 214 0.06 -4.21 3.50
CA LEU A 214 1.11 -4.14 2.50
C LEU A 214 1.37 -2.66 2.15
N PRO A 215 2.63 -2.19 2.11
CA PRO A 215 2.90 -0.86 1.60
C PRO A 215 2.36 -0.77 0.16
N PRO A 216 1.66 0.31 -0.21
CA PRO A 216 1.07 0.41 -1.53
C PRO A 216 2.15 0.21 -2.60
N GLY A 217 1.86 -0.73 -3.50
CA GLY A 217 2.73 -1.03 -4.64
C GLY A 217 2.65 0.05 -5.72
N LEU A 218 3.13 -0.31 -6.92
CA LEU A 218 2.88 0.52 -8.10
C LEU A 218 1.39 0.57 -8.41
N VAL A 219 0.91 1.70 -8.95
CA VAL A 219 -0.45 1.86 -9.45
C VAL A 219 -0.82 0.70 -10.39
N SER A 220 -1.95 0.06 -10.12
CA SER A 220 -2.58 -0.90 -11.03
C SER A 220 -3.56 -0.18 -11.94
N ALA A 221 -3.30 -0.19 -13.24
CA ALA A 221 -4.21 0.35 -14.24
C ALA A 221 -5.55 -0.41 -14.30
N GLU A 222 -5.54 -1.71 -13.98
CA GLU A 222 -6.72 -2.59 -14.01
C GLU A 222 -7.59 -2.40 -12.75
N ASN A 223 -6.98 -2.29 -11.56
CA ASN A 223 -7.72 -2.24 -10.31
C ASN A 223 -8.12 -0.81 -9.90
N SER A 224 -7.36 0.19 -10.34
CA SER A 224 -7.72 1.59 -10.09
C SER A 224 -8.98 1.97 -10.88
N SER A 225 -9.77 2.88 -10.33
CA SER A 225 -11.09 3.19 -10.89
C SER A 225 -11.39 4.68 -10.95
N ILE A 226 -12.31 5.03 -11.85
CA ILE A 226 -12.90 6.36 -11.97
C ILE A 226 -14.41 6.23 -12.01
N ILE A 227 -15.11 7.01 -11.18
CA ILE A 227 -16.57 7.05 -11.13
C ILE A 227 -17.07 8.48 -11.13
N THR A 228 -18.32 8.68 -11.57
CA THR A 228 -18.99 9.98 -11.58
C THR A 228 -20.23 9.95 -10.70
N SER A 229 -20.61 11.09 -10.12
CA SER A 229 -21.84 11.18 -9.30
C SER A 229 -23.12 10.99 -10.12
N THR A 230 -23.07 11.29 -11.43
CA THR A 230 -24.16 11.10 -12.39
C THR A 230 -23.58 10.84 -13.78
N ALA A 231 -24.34 10.12 -14.61
CA ALA A 231 -24.00 9.91 -16.03
C ALA A 231 -24.51 11.03 -16.95
N GLU A 232 -25.37 11.91 -16.44
CA GLU A 232 -25.96 13.02 -17.21
C GLU A 232 -25.96 14.33 -16.40
N ALA A 233 -25.73 15.45 -17.08
CA ALA A 233 -25.79 16.78 -16.50
C ALA A 233 -26.20 17.84 -17.53
N GLN A 234 -26.59 19.02 -17.04
CA GLN A 234 -26.92 20.16 -17.89
C GLN A 234 -25.64 20.83 -18.39
N ALA A 235 -25.61 21.15 -19.68
CA ALA A 235 -24.49 21.85 -20.34
C ALA A 235 -24.53 23.37 -20.11
N ASP A 236 -24.74 23.85 -18.87
CA ASP A 236 -24.88 25.27 -18.52
C ASP A 236 -23.61 25.94 -17.98
N GLY A 237 -22.50 25.20 -17.94
CA GLY A 237 -21.23 25.64 -17.36
C GLY A 237 -21.24 25.79 -15.84
N MET A 238 -22.35 25.48 -15.17
CA MET A 238 -22.54 25.66 -13.72
C MET A 238 -22.85 24.35 -13.01
N THR A 239 -23.65 23.47 -13.63
CA THR A 239 -24.01 22.16 -13.11
C THR A 239 -22.77 21.27 -13.12
N SER A 240 -22.21 21.00 -11.94
CA SER A 240 -21.02 20.16 -11.78
C SER A 240 -21.37 18.68 -11.66
N VAL A 241 -20.54 17.85 -12.27
CA VAL A 241 -20.49 16.41 -12.03
C VAL A 241 -19.24 16.12 -11.22
N ARG A 242 -19.42 15.49 -10.06
CA ARG A 242 -18.32 15.02 -9.23
C ARG A 242 -17.69 13.81 -9.88
N VAL A 243 -16.37 13.80 -9.98
CA VAL A 243 -15.56 12.66 -10.39
C VAL A 243 -14.69 12.24 -9.20
N VAL A 244 -14.73 10.96 -8.90
CA VAL A 244 -13.91 10.34 -7.86
C VAL A 244 -13.01 9.32 -8.52
N VAL A 245 -11.70 9.43 -8.28
CA VAL A 245 -10.69 8.45 -8.71
C VAL A 245 -10.19 7.71 -7.48
N THR A 246 -10.13 6.39 -7.56
CA THR A 246 -9.54 5.54 -6.51
C THR A 246 -8.28 4.88 -7.08
N ALA A 247 -7.13 5.21 -6.49
CA ALA A 247 -5.83 4.64 -6.80
C ALA A 247 -5.61 3.37 -5.97
N LEU A 248 -5.52 2.24 -6.66
CA LEU A 248 -5.21 0.95 -6.07
C LEU A 248 -3.96 0.35 -6.71
N ASP A 249 -3.21 -0.42 -5.94
CA ASP A 249 -2.18 -1.30 -6.49
C ASP A 249 -2.80 -2.60 -7.03
N ALA A 250 -1.95 -3.57 -7.42
CA ALA A 250 -2.41 -4.85 -7.97
C ALA A 250 -3.09 -5.78 -6.94
N PHE A 251 -3.11 -5.40 -5.67
CA PHE A 251 -3.67 -6.17 -4.55
C PHE A 251 -4.85 -5.46 -3.89
N ASP A 252 -5.40 -4.43 -4.53
CA ASP A 252 -6.47 -3.60 -3.99
C ASP A 252 -6.07 -2.79 -2.74
N ASN A 253 -4.77 -2.56 -2.51
CA ASN A 253 -4.33 -1.64 -1.46
C ASN A 253 -4.47 -0.19 -1.94
N PRO A 254 -5.02 0.71 -1.11
CA PRO A 254 -5.10 2.13 -1.44
C PRO A 254 -3.72 2.78 -1.51
N ILE A 255 -3.50 3.58 -2.54
CA ILE A 255 -2.26 4.33 -2.73
C ILE A 255 -2.47 5.78 -2.30
N ALA A 256 -1.93 6.14 -1.14
CA ALA A 256 -1.94 7.52 -0.63
C ALA A 256 -0.90 8.41 -1.32
N ASP A 257 -1.11 9.72 -1.29
CA ASP A 257 -0.21 10.77 -1.78
C ASP A 257 0.15 10.68 -3.28
N ALA A 258 -0.64 9.95 -4.08
CA ALA A 258 -0.44 9.81 -5.52
C ALA A 258 -1.07 10.98 -6.28
N ASN A 259 -0.39 11.49 -7.30
CA ASN A 259 -0.88 12.58 -8.14
C ASN A 259 -1.82 12.07 -9.23
N VAL A 260 -3.05 12.58 -9.25
CA VAL A 260 -4.06 12.23 -10.26
C VAL A 260 -4.25 13.37 -11.24
N GLU A 261 -4.16 13.05 -12.53
CA GLU A 261 -4.48 13.96 -13.64
C GLU A 261 -5.66 13.39 -14.45
N LEU A 262 -6.67 14.23 -14.71
CA LEU A 262 -7.80 13.85 -15.56
C LEU A 262 -7.63 14.37 -16.99
N PHE A 263 -8.13 13.58 -17.93
CA PHE A 263 -8.23 13.94 -19.34
C PHE A 263 -9.67 13.81 -19.80
N THR A 264 -10.15 14.80 -20.56
CA THR A 264 -11.49 14.79 -21.16
C THR A 264 -11.42 14.83 -22.69
N THR A 265 -12.39 14.21 -23.34
CA THR A 265 -12.72 14.54 -24.73
C THR A 265 -13.62 15.77 -24.79
N GLY A 266 -13.61 16.51 -25.90
CA GLY A 266 -14.54 17.62 -26.09
C GLY A 266 -14.09 18.92 -25.43
N SER A 267 -15.04 19.72 -24.96
CA SER A 267 -14.83 21.05 -24.37
C SER A 267 -15.07 21.11 -22.86
N ALA A 268 -15.35 19.98 -22.21
CA ALA A 268 -15.54 19.93 -20.76
C ALA A 268 -14.35 20.49 -19.99
N MET A 269 -14.66 21.25 -18.94
CA MET A 269 -13.70 21.90 -18.07
C MET A 269 -13.55 21.10 -16.77
N ILE A 270 -12.33 20.69 -16.45
CA ILE A 270 -11.98 20.02 -15.19
C ILE A 270 -11.60 21.08 -14.15
N SER A 271 -12.14 20.94 -12.93
CA SER A 271 -11.80 21.73 -11.75
C SER A 271 -11.35 20.81 -10.62
N PRO A 272 -10.03 20.70 -10.35
CA PRO A 272 -9.52 19.89 -9.23
C PRO A 272 -10.05 20.37 -7.88
N ILE A 273 -10.43 19.43 -7.00
CA ILE A 273 -10.68 19.72 -5.57
C ILE A 273 -9.54 19.17 -4.73
N ASN A 274 -9.34 17.85 -4.73
CA ASN A 274 -8.22 17.17 -4.08
C ASN A 274 -7.57 16.23 -5.11
N PRO A 275 -6.65 16.73 -5.96
CA PRO A 275 -6.05 15.92 -7.01
C PRO A 275 -4.98 14.94 -6.52
N ILE A 276 -4.57 15.03 -5.26
CA ILE A 276 -3.66 14.09 -4.61
C ILE A 276 -4.49 13.13 -3.77
N THR A 277 -4.23 11.83 -3.87
CA THR A 277 -4.98 10.81 -3.14
C THR A 277 -4.76 10.88 -1.64
N ASN A 278 -5.82 10.66 -0.85
CA ASN A 278 -5.73 10.53 0.60
C ASN A 278 -5.30 9.12 1.04
N ASP A 279 -5.28 8.85 2.35
CA ASP A 279 -4.95 7.53 2.93
C ASP A 279 -5.85 6.36 2.45
N GLN A 280 -6.99 6.66 1.82
CA GLN A 280 -7.89 5.68 1.21
C GLN A 280 -7.73 5.59 -0.32
N GLY A 281 -6.70 6.22 -0.89
CA GLY A 281 -6.43 6.22 -2.32
C GLY A 281 -7.37 7.12 -3.12
N ILE A 282 -8.11 8.03 -2.50
CA ILE A 282 -9.19 8.78 -3.15
C ILE A 282 -8.74 10.20 -3.56
N ALA A 283 -8.99 10.56 -4.83
CA ALA A 283 -8.85 11.91 -5.38
C ALA A 283 -10.17 12.41 -6.02
N ASP A 284 -10.35 13.72 -6.06
CA ASP A 284 -11.64 14.39 -6.23
C ASP A 284 -11.60 15.57 -7.22
N PHE A 285 -12.48 15.57 -8.23
CA PHE A 285 -12.57 16.59 -9.29
C PHE A 285 -14.01 16.96 -9.66
N ASP A 286 -14.25 18.20 -10.07
CA ASP A 286 -15.52 18.62 -10.69
C ASP A 286 -15.33 18.74 -12.19
N ILE A 287 -16.35 18.35 -12.94
CA ILE A 287 -16.43 18.62 -14.38
C ILE A 287 -17.69 19.43 -14.66
N THR A 288 -17.54 20.51 -15.43
CA THR A 288 -18.65 21.28 -16.02
C THR A 288 -18.49 21.35 -17.54
N ASN A 289 -19.57 21.65 -18.25
CA ASN A 289 -19.51 21.89 -19.69
C ASN A 289 -20.55 22.93 -20.11
N THR A 290 -20.27 23.69 -21.17
CA THR A 290 -21.19 24.63 -21.81
C THR A 290 -21.72 24.11 -23.15
N GLU A 291 -21.10 23.06 -23.69
CA GLU A 291 -21.52 22.40 -24.92
C GLU A 291 -22.29 21.12 -24.63
N SER A 292 -23.31 20.85 -25.45
CA SER A 292 -24.02 19.58 -25.38
C SER A 292 -23.25 18.54 -26.17
N GLU A 293 -22.63 17.62 -25.46
CA GLU A 293 -21.81 16.55 -26.00
C GLU A 293 -21.69 15.39 -25.01
N THR A 294 -21.17 14.25 -25.48
CA THR A 294 -20.75 13.16 -24.60
C THR A 294 -19.26 13.29 -24.34
N VAL A 295 -18.90 13.47 -23.07
CA VAL A 295 -17.52 13.61 -22.60
C VAL A 295 -17.06 12.27 -22.05
N THR A 296 -15.95 11.75 -22.56
CA THR A 296 -15.23 10.65 -21.93
C THR A 296 -14.16 11.22 -21.02
N VAL A 297 -14.11 10.73 -19.79
CA VAL A 297 -13.15 11.11 -18.75
C VAL A 297 -12.20 9.92 -18.51
N ALA A 298 -10.91 10.15 -18.64
CA ALA A 298 -9.84 9.22 -18.29
C ALA A 298 -8.96 9.80 -17.19
N ALA A 299 -8.21 8.95 -16.49
CA ALA A 299 -7.31 9.37 -15.42
C ALA A 299 -5.91 8.75 -15.56
N GLU A 300 -4.89 9.52 -15.20
CA GLU A 300 -3.52 9.06 -14.99
C GLU A 300 -3.14 9.27 -13.54
N ILE A 301 -2.51 8.26 -12.93
CA ILE A 301 -2.08 8.27 -11.53
C ILE A 301 -0.57 8.03 -11.50
N ASP A 302 0.21 9.00 -11.05
CA ASP A 302 1.69 8.97 -11.02
C ASP A 302 2.36 8.50 -12.33
N GLY A 303 1.82 8.89 -13.49
CA GLY A 303 2.37 8.48 -14.79
C GLY A 303 1.67 7.27 -15.43
N VAL A 304 0.76 6.60 -14.73
CA VAL A 304 0.07 5.38 -15.18
C VAL A 304 -1.36 5.71 -15.60
N LEU A 305 -1.64 5.61 -16.90
CA LEU A 305 -3.00 5.69 -17.44
C LEU A 305 -3.80 4.45 -17.00
N ILE A 306 -4.91 4.66 -16.30
CA ILE A 306 -5.77 3.55 -15.84
C ILE A 306 -6.68 3.07 -16.98
N GLU A 307 -7.11 1.81 -16.93
CA GLU A 307 -8.01 1.24 -17.95
C GLU A 307 -9.46 1.72 -17.79
N SER A 308 -9.85 2.07 -16.55
CA SER A 308 -11.16 2.61 -16.24
C SER A 308 -11.36 4.00 -16.85
N SER A 309 -12.55 4.23 -17.42
CA SER A 309 -12.98 5.54 -17.91
C SER A 309 -14.46 5.75 -17.62
N ALA A 310 -14.87 7.01 -17.50
CA ALA A 310 -16.26 7.38 -17.28
C ALA A 310 -16.81 8.17 -18.47
N GLN A 311 -18.11 8.08 -18.71
CA GLN A 311 -18.80 8.89 -19.72
C GLN A 311 -19.88 9.75 -19.08
N ILE A 312 -19.92 11.03 -19.45
CA ILE A 312 -20.91 12.00 -19.00
C ILE A 312 -21.59 12.58 -20.23
N LEU A 313 -22.91 12.47 -20.32
CA LEU A 313 -23.71 13.16 -21.33
C LEU A 313 -24.13 14.54 -20.80
N PHE A 314 -23.58 15.58 -21.41
CA PHE A 314 -24.02 16.96 -21.18
C PHE A 314 -25.13 17.30 -22.19
N ASN A 315 -26.31 17.63 -21.69
CA ASN A 315 -27.49 17.94 -22.51
C ASN A 315 -27.94 19.40 -22.33
N CYS A 316 -28.60 19.98 -23.33
CA CYS A 316 -29.21 21.30 -23.19
C CYS A 316 -30.62 21.26 -22.55
N ASN A 317 -30.99 20.24 -21.76
CA ASN A 317 -32.39 20.10 -21.30
C ASN A 317 -32.81 21.25 -20.40
N THR A 318 -33.49 22.24 -20.97
CA THR A 318 -34.30 23.21 -20.24
C THR A 318 -35.64 22.56 -19.95
N THR A 319 -36.02 22.48 -18.68
CA THR A 319 -37.42 22.33 -18.31
C THR A 319 -38.12 23.65 -18.66
N GLY A 320 -38.45 23.86 -19.94
CA GLY A 320 -39.01 25.10 -20.49
C GLY A 320 -38.73 25.27 -21.99
N ASN A 321 -39.71 25.80 -22.73
CA ASN A 321 -39.81 25.85 -24.21
C ASN A 321 -38.47 26.05 -24.95
N LEU A 322 -38.14 25.03 -25.76
CA LEU A 322 -36.87 24.80 -26.42
C LEU A 322 -36.81 25.46 -27.81
N THR A 323 -35.69 26.09 -28.15
CA THR A 323 -35.25 26.23 -29.55
C THR A 323 -33.89 25.55 -29.64
N ILE A 324 -33.82 24.39 -30.30
CA ILE A 324 -32.55 23.68 -30.52
C ILE A 324 -31.83 24.36 -31.69
N VAL A 325 -30.63 24.88 -31.44
CA VAL A 325 -29.64 25.10 -32.50
C VAL A 325 -28.58 24.03 -32.32
N SER A 326 -28.51 23.10 -33.25
CA SER A 326 -27.48 22.06 -33.25
C SER A 326 -26.11 22.69 -33.48
N GLY A 327 -25.16 22.42 -32.58
CA GLY A 327 -23.73 22.64 -32.83
C GLY A 327 -23.09 23.92 -32.27
N GLU A 328 -23.80 24.73 -31.47
CA GLU A 328 -23.21 25.94 -30.88
C GLU A 328 -23.79 26.14 -29.47
N ASN A 329 -22.93 26.16 -28.45
CA ASN A 329 -23.14 26.56 -27.04
C ASN A 329 -24.60 26.63 -26.54
N CYS A 330 -24.95 25.83 -25.53
CA CYS A 330 -26.27 25.93 -24.91
C CYS A 330 -26.43 27.34 -24.29
N SER A 331 -27.23 28.19 -24.94
CA SER A 331 -27.46 29.57 -24.49
C SER A 331 -28.64 29.61 -23.52
N PHE A 332 -28.34 29.74 -22.24
CA PHE A 332 -29.37 29.92 -21.21
C PHE A 332 -29.66 31.41 -21.06
N SER A 333 -30.78 31.87 -21.61
CA SER A 333 -31.30 33.20 -21.28
C SER A 333 -32.03 33.10 -19.94
N PRO A 334 -31.66 33.88 -18.90
CA PRO A 334 -32.49 34.02 -17.73
C PRO A 334 -33.83 34.61 -18.18
N GLY A 335 -34.88 33.80 -18.12
CA GLY A 335 -36.23 34.22 -18.48
C GLY A 335 -36.59 35.50 -17.73
N SER A 336 -36.89 36.55 -18.50
CA SER A 336 -37.61 37.71 -18.04
C SER A 336 -38.94 37.25 -17.43
N TYR A 337 -39.06 37.38 -16.12
CA TYR A 337 -40.36 37.28 -15.46
C TYR A 337 -41.23 38.40 -16.03
N LEU A 338 -42.16 38.06 -16.94
CA LEU A 338 -43.28 38.94 -17.23
C LEU A 338 -44.16 38.96 -15.98
N TYR A 339 -43.96 39.99 -15.17
CA TYR A 339 -44.88 40.40 -14.14
C TYR A 339 -46.17 40.80 -14.85
N ASN A 340 -47.16 39.90 -14.88
CA ASN A 340 -48.51 40.27 -15.29
C ASN A 340 -49.11 41.12 -14.17
N ASP A 341 -49.11 42.44 -14.34
CA ASP A 341 -50.12 43.29 -13.73
C ASP A 341 -51.48 42.89 -14.29
N LEU A 342 -52.34 42.32 -13.45
CA LEU A 342 -53.80 42.56 -13.38
C LEU A 342 -54.35 42.11 -12.02
#